data_AF-W4QPG8-F1
#
_entry.id   AF-W4QPG8-F1
#
_cell.length_a   1.000
_cell.length_b   1.000
_cell.length_c   1.000
_cell.angle_alpha   90.00
_cell.angle_beta   90.00
_cell.angle_gamma   90.00
#
_symmetry.space_group_name_H-M   'P 1'
#
loop_
_entity.id
_entity.type
_entity.pdbx_description
1 polymer ?
#
loop_
_entity_poly.entity_id
_entity_poly.type
_entity_poly.pdbx_seq_one_letter_code
_entity_poly.pdbx_strand_id
1 'polypeptide(L)'
;MENIREFTVKNHFLVEIDNHAVQDGAGKLKTWSWDIYIAANDKAEYRGKALAPGKGIEVPWITLATENYLEEMIAHCEKRMPQ
;
A
#
# COMPACT_ATOMS: atom_id res chain seq x y z
N MET A 1 14.31 16.99 -24.92
CA MET A 1 13.24 17.17 -23.92
C MET A 1 12.78 15.79 -23.50
N GLU A 2 13.17 15.33 -22.32
CA GLU A 2 12.47 14.22 -21.68
C GLU A 2 11.92 14.74 -20.35
N ASN A 3 10.71 15.28 -20.40
CA ASN A 3 9.96 15.73 -19.21
C ASN A 3 9.20 14.56 -18.55
N ILE A 4 9.52 13.33 -18.94
CA ILE A 4 8.87 12.11 -18.45
C ILE A 4 9.77 11.48 -17.41
N ARG A 5 9.20 11.16 -16.25
CA ARG A 5 9.87 10.33 -15.22
C ARG A 5 9.22 8.96 -15.24
N GLU A 6 9.95 7.97 -15.72
CA GLU A 6 9.49 6.59 -15.75
C GLU A 6 9.80 5.90 -14.42
N PHE A 7 8.83 5.15 -13.91
CA PHE A 7 8.99 4.31 -12.72
C PHE A 7 8.59 2.88 -13.10
N THR A 8 9.51 1.93 -12.92
CA THR A 8 9.24 0.52 -13.16
C THR A 8 8.88 -0.16 -11.85
N VAL A 9 7.77 -0.89 -11.80
CA VAL A 9 7.43 -1.72 -10.64
C VAL A 9 8.53 -2.75 -10.42
N LYS A 10 9.14 -2.73 -9.24
CA LYS A 10 10.20 -3.65 -8.82
C LYS A 10 9.65 -4.78 -7.97
N ASN A 11 8.66 -4.48 -7.14
CA ASN A 11 8.06 -5.44 -6.22
C ASN A 11 6.54 -5.30 -6.22
N HIS A 12 5.87 -6.44 -6.05
CA HIS A 12 4.44 -6.55 -5.79
C HIS A 12 4.24 -7.52 -4.63
N PHE A 13 3.38 -7.15 -3.71
CA PHE A 13 3.04 -7.94 -2.52
C PHE A 13 1.54 -8.03 -2.35
N LEU A 14 1.07 -9.22 -1.99
CA LEU A 14 -0.25 -9.39 -1.38
C LEU A 14 -0.06 -9.38 0.13
N VAL A 15 -0.68 -8.42 0.81
CA VAL A 15 -0.59 -8.28 2.27
C VAL A 15 -1.97 -8.37 2.88
N GLU A 16 -2.11 -9.15 3.95
CA GLU A 16 -3.33 -9.23 4.74
C GLU A 16 -3.12 -8.49 6.06
N ILE A 17 -4.02 -7.54 6.36
CA ILE A 17 -3.98 -6.71 7.56
C ILE A 17 -5.28 -6.88 8.32
N ASP A 18 -5.19 -7.28 9.58
CA ASP A 18 -6.34 -7.40 10.46
C ASP A 18 -6.77 -6.01 10.97
N ASN A 19 -8.04 -5.66 10.77
CA ASN A 19 -8.60 -4.44 11.34
C ASN A 19 -9.03 -4.70 12.79
N HIS A 20 -8.23 -4.19 13.73
CA HIS A 20 -8.48 -4.36 15.16
C HIS A 20 -9.64 -3.49 15.68
N ALA A 21 -10.03 -2.44 14.94
CA ALA A 21 -11.05 -1.49 15.36
C ALA A 21 -12.48 -1.95 14.98
N VAL A 22 -12.60 -2.80 13.96
CA VAL A 22 -13.89 -3.29 13.48
C VAL A 22 -13.99 -4.80 13.71
N GLN A 23 -14.76 -5.17 14.73
CA GLN A 23 -15.21 -6.55 14.93
C GLN A 23 -16.50 -6.78 14.14
N ASP A 24 -16.61 -7.96 13.52
CA ASP A 24 -17.90 -8.40 12.99
C ASP A 24 -18.86 -8.80 14.12
N GLY A 25 -20.12 -9.11 13.78
CA GLY A 25 -21.13 -9.52 14.76
C GLY A 25 -20.80 -10.81 15.53
N ALA A 26 -19.72 -11.52 15.17
CA ALA A 26 -19.21 -12.71 15.84
C ALA A 26 -17.90 -12.44 16.62
N GLY A 27 -17.47 -11.18 16.73
CA GLY A 27 -16.26 -10.79 17.46
C GLY A 27 -14.96 -11.07 16.70
N LYS A 28 -15.01 -11.40 15.40
CA LYS A 28 -13.81 -11.60 14.58
C LYS A 28 -13.32 -10.27 14.01
N LEU A 29 -12.00 -10.12 13.99
CA LEU A 29 -11.35 -8.99 13.33
C LEU A 29 -11.60 -9.08 11.83
N LYS A 30 -11.88 -7.94 11.21
CA LYS A 30 -12.09 -7.88 9.77
C LYS A 30 -10.74 -7.80 9.07
N THR A 31 -10.32 -8.86 8.39
CA THR A 31 -9.08 -8.88 7.59
C THR A 31 -9.27 -8.17 6.25
N TRP A 32 -8.24 -7.43 5.83
CA TRP A 32 -8.17 -6.70 4.57
C TRP A 32 -6.99 -7.19 3.75
N SER A 33 -7.24 -7.63 2.53
CA SER A 33 -6.20 -7.97 1.57
C SER A 33 -5.85 -6.75 0.72
N TRP A 34 -4.56 -6.47 0.59
CA TRP A 34 -4.00 -5.34 -0.13
C TRP A 34 -2.98 -5.80 -1.17
N ASP A 35 -3.14 -5.32 -2.41
CA ASP A 35 -2.12 -5.38 -3.44
C ASP A 35 -1.22 -4.15 -3.32
N ILE A 36 0.02 -4.34 -2.88
CA ILE A 36 1.02 -3.27 -2.72
C ILE A 36 2.04 -3.36 -3.85
N TYR A 37 2.23 -2.25 -4.55
CA TYR A 37 3.20 -2.08 -5.63
C TYR A 37 4.28 -1.10 -5.19
N ILE A 38 5.54 -1.48 -5.40
CA ILE A 38 6.70 -0.62 -5.18
C ILE A 38 7.42 -0.46 -6.50
N ALA A 39 7.55 0.78 -6.96
CA ALA A 39 8.20 1.14 -8.20
C ALA A 39 9.41 2.02 -7.94
N ALA A 40 10.41 1.93 -8.81
CA ALA A 40 11.61 2.74 -8.73
C ALA A 40 12.00 3.27 -10.11
N ASN A 41 12.68 4.41 -10.14
CA ASN A 41 13.31 4.94 -11.35
C ASN A 41 14.84 4.71 -11.35
N ASP A 42 15.49 5.19 -12.40
CA ASP A 42 16.94 5.16 -12.61
C ASP A 42 17.74 5.95 -11.53
N LYS A 43 17.08 6.88 -10.85
CA LYS A 43 17.65 7.72 -9.78
C LYS A 43 17.43 7.16 -8.37
N ALA A 44 16.95 5.92 -8.26
CA ALA A 44 16.60 5.29 -6.99
C ALA A 44 15.55 6.09 -6.18
N GLU A 45 14.67 6.83 -6.85
CA GLU A 45 13.44 7.35 -6.23
C GLU A 45 12.40 6.24 -6.19
N TYR A 46 11.82 5.99 -5.02
CA TYR A 46 10.83 4.94 -4.82
C TYR A 46 9.42 5.53 -4.70
N ARG A 47 8.46 4.82 -5.30
CA ARG A 47 7.04 5.11 -5.18
C ARG A 47 6.26 3.87 -4.78
N GLY A 48 5.28 4.07 -3.91
CA GLY A 48 4.38 3.03 -3.44
C GLY A 48 2.93 3.31 -3.84
N LYS A 49 2.19 2.27 -4.20
CA LYS A 49 0.74 2.30 -4.42
C LYS A 49 0.14 1.07 -3.76
N ALA A 50 -1.05 1.19 -3.18
CA ALA A 50 -1.76 0.04 -2.65
C ALA A 50 -3.23 0.07 -3.05
N LEU A 51 -3.80 -1.10 -3.31
CA LEU A 51 -5.21 -1.29 -3.64
C LEU A 51 -5.80 -2.30 -2.66
N ALA A 52 -7.02 -2.06 -2.16
CA ALA A 52 -7.80 -3.05 -1.43
C ALA A 52 -8.94 -3.57 -2.33
N PRO A 53 -8.73 -4.66 -3.10
CA PRO A 53 -9.74 -5.19 -4.00
C PRO A 53 -11.07 -5.47 -3.29
N GLY A 54 -12.17 -5.11 -3.94
CA GLY A 54 -13.52 -5.30 -3.38
C GLY A 54 -13.90 -4.36 -2.23
N LYS A 55 -13.01 -3.47 -1.77
CA LYS A 55 -13.31 -2.44 -0.76
C LYS A 55 -13.42 -1.03 -1.32
N GLY A 56 -12.91 -0.80 -2.53
CA GLY A 56 -12.95 0.52 -3.19
C GLY A 56 -12.04 1.56 -2.55
N ILE A 57 -11.05 1.13 -1.76
CA ILE A 57 -10.08 1.99 -1.09
C ILE A 57 -8.70 1.76 -1.71
N GLU A 58 -7.96 2.85 -1.89
CA GLU A 58 -6.59 2.82 -2.39
C GLU A 58 -5.68 3.80 -1.65
N VAL A 59 -4.38 3.50 -1.68
CA VAL A 59 -3.30 4.44 -1.45
C VAL A 59 -2.76 4.81 -2.84
N PRO A 60 -2.88 6.07 -3.29
CA PRO A 60 -2.35 6.49 -4.59
C PRO A 60 -0.83 6.41 -4.60
N TRP A 61 -0.20 6.60 -5.76
CA TRP A 61 1.26 6.66 -5.86
C TRP A 61 1.84 7.76 -4.95
N ILE A 62 2.54 7.36 -3.90
CA ILE A 62 3.25 8.23 -2.97
C ILE A 62 4.76 7.99 -3.05
N THR A 63 5.55 9.01 -2.74
CA THR A 63 7.00 8.85 -2.58
C THR A 63 7.28 8.10 -1.29
N LEU A 64 8.18 7.12 -1.35
CA LEU A 64 8.64 6.38 -0.17
C LEU A 64 10.01 6.89 0.25
N ALA A 65 10.19 7.08 1.54
CA ALA A 65 11.39 7.72 2.10
C ALA A 65 12.05 6.93 3.23
N THR A 66 11.42 5.84 3.69
CA THR A 66 11.95 5.01 4.77
C THR A 66 12.96 3.96 4.27
N GLU A 67 13.64 3.31 5.20
CA GLU A 67 14.51 2.17 4.88
C GLU A 67 13.71 0.90 4.52
N ASN A 68 12.45 0.79 4.99
CA ASN A 68 11.57 -0.35 4.74
C ASN A 68 10.28 0.09 4.04
N TYR A 69 10.34 0.14 2.71
CA TYR A 69 9.24 0.58 1.85
C TYR A 69 7.94 -0.22 2.01
N LEU A 70 8.04 -1.52 2.32
CA LEU A 70 6.84 -2.35 2.52
C LEU A 70 6.14 -1.97 3.82
N GLU A 71 6.89 -1.81 4.91
CA GLU A 71 6.35 -1.39 6.21
C GLU A 71 5.74 0.01 6.16
N GLU A 72 6.39 0.95 5.48
CA GLU A 72 5.83 2.28 5.21
C GLU A 72 4.48 2.18 4.48
N MET A 73 4.39 1.34 3.44
CA MET A 73 3.15 1.12 2.71
C MET A 73 2.06 0.45 3.56
N ILE A 74 2.41 -0.50 4.42
CA ILE A 74 1.47 -1.13 5.36
C ILE A 74 0.86 -0.07 6.29
N ALA A 75 1.69 0.81 6.86
CA ALA A 75 1.21 1.90 7.72
C ALA A 75 0.27 2.87 6.97
N HIS A 76 0.51 3.11 5.68
CA HIS A 76 -0.41 3.89 4.85
C HIS A 76 -1.74 3.16 4.58
N CYS A 77 -1.71 1.83 4.42
CA CYS A 77 -2.92 1.02 4.25
C CYS A 77 -3.77 1.04 5.52
N GLU A 78 -3.16 0.85 6.69
CA GLU A 78 -3.84 0.90 8.00
C GLU A 78 -4.56 2.23 8.23
N LYS A 79 -3.92 3.36 7.90
CA LYS A 79 -4.52 4.69 8.01
C LYS A 79 -5.74 4.90 7.11
N ARG A 80 -5.89 4.09 6.06
CA ARG A 80 -7.03 4.13 5.12
C ARG A 80 -8.12 3.13 5.51
N MET A 81 -7.85 2.20 6.42
CA MET A 81 -8.84 1.28 6.95
C MET A 81 -9.80 2.03 7.88
N PRO A 82 -11.08 1.62 7.95
CA PRO A 82 -12.03 2.17 8.92
C PRO A 82 -11.50 2.03 10.35
N GLN A 83 -11.65 3.09 11.15
CA GLN A 83 -11.39 3.10 12.59
C GLN A 83 -12.69 2.96 13.36
#